data_AF-A0A952GG93-F1
#
_entry.id   AF-A0A952GG93-F1
#
_cell.length_a   1.000
_cell.length_b   1.000
_cell.length_c   1.000
_cell.angle_alpha   90.00
_cell.angle_beta   90.00
_cell.angle_gamma   90.00
#
_symmetry.space_group_name_H-M   'P 1'
#
loop_
_entity.id
_entity.type
_entity.pdbx_description
1 polymer ?
#
loop_
_entity_poly.entity_id
_entity_poly.type
_entity_poly.pdbx_seq_one_letter_code
_entity_poly.pdbx_strand_id
1 'polypeptide(L)'
;EIDQIDYADQRGWSVVAKGRVAAVADPDDVDRIRRLWPPRPWASGDRSLLLAIRWSELSGRRLGAGWSDRDVPVRRVLAAEPHE
;
A
#
# COMPACT_ATOMS: atom_id res chain seq x y z
N GLU A 1 0.45 -8.52 2.19
CA GLU A 1 1.85 -8.53 1.74
C GLU A 1 1.90 -7.90 0.35
N ILE A 2 2.97 -7.18 0.04
CA ILE A 2 3.23 -6.62 -1.28
C ILE A 2 4.67 -6.97 -1.62
N ASP A 3 4.92 -7.41 -2.85
CA ASP A 3 6.23 -7.76 -3.34
C ASP A 3 6.44 -7.32 -4.78
N GLN A 4 7.70 -7.20 -5.16
CA GLN A 4 8.10 -7.01 -6.54
C GLN A 4 9.45 -7.68 -6.77
N ILE A 5 9.61 -8.26 -7.97
CA ILE A 5 10.85 -8.88 -8.42
C ILE A 5 11.26 -8.25 -9.75
N ASP A 6 12.50 -7.80 -9.83
CA ASP A 6 13.20 -7.49 -11.06
C ASP A 6 14.09 -8.68 -11.44
N TYR A 7 13.68 -9.39 -12.49
CA TYR A 7 14.38 -10.58 -12.95
C TYR A 7 15.70 -10.28 -13.66
N ALA A 8 15.85 -9.11 -14.29
CA ALA A 8 17.04 -8.76 -15.05
C ALA A 8 18.22 -8.51 -14.12
N ASP A 9 17.98 -7.75 -13.06
CA ASP A 9 18.98 -7.40 -12.06
C ASP A 9 19.03 -8.37 -10.86
N GLN A 10 18.16 -9.40 -10.86
CA GLN A 10 17.98 -10.35 -9.76
C GLN A 10 17.74 -9.66 -8.41
N ARG A 11 16.90 -8.63 -8.42
CA ARG A 11 16.53 -7.85 -7.23
C ARG A 11 15.08 -8.07 -6.89
N GLY A 12 14.74 -7.85 -5.63
CA GLY A 12 13.35 -7.86 -5.23
C GLY A 12 13.15 -7.31 -3.84
N TRP A 13 11.93 -6.94 -3.54
CA TRP A 13 11.54 -6.50 -2.21
C TRP A 13 10.20 -7.08 -1.83
N SER A 14 9.97 -7.22 -0.54
CA SER A 14 8.65 -7.50 0.01
C SER A 14 8.40 -6.68 1.26
N VAL A 15 7.13 -6.34 1.49
CA VAL A 15 6.64 -5.65 2.68
C VAL A 15 5.45 -6.44 3.24
N VAL A 16 5.52 -6.72 4.54
CA VAL A 16 4.48 -7.44 5.27
C VAL A 16 3.94 -6.53 6.37
N ALA A 17 2.65 -6.20 6.27
CA ALA A 17 1.91 -5.55 7.33
C ALA A 17 1.06 -6.58 8.07
N LYS A 18 1.15 -6.61 9.39
CA LYS A 18 0.28 -7.40 10.26
C LYS A 18 -0.51 -6.45 11.16
N GLY A 19 -1.78 -6.75 11.36
CA GLY A 19 -2.63 -5.97 12.26
C GLY A 19 -4.10 -6.29 12.09
N ARG A 20 -4.94 -5.47 12.71
CA ARG A 20 -6.39 -5.66 12.69
C ARG A 20 -6.98 -5.03 11.43
N VAL A 21 -7.81 -5.80 10.75
CA VAL A 21 -8.62 -5.32 9.63
C VAL A 21 -10.02 -4.99 10.12
N ALA A 22 -10.57 -3.87 9.66
CA ALA A 22 -11.95 -3.49 9.92
C ALA A 22 -12.57 -2.87 8.67
N ALA A 23 -13.89 -3.00 8.53
CA ALA A 23 -14.64 -2.22 7.56
C ALA A 23 -14.62 -0.74 7.95
N VAL A 24 -14.44 0.13 6.96
CA VAL A 24 -14.66 1.57 7.14
C VAL A 24 -16.17 1.79 7.17
N ALA A 25 -16.71 2.06 8.36
CA ALA A 25 -18.15 2.17 8.58
C ALA A 25 -18.66 3.61 8.52
N ASP A 26 -17.80 4.58 8.80
CA ASP A 26 -18.15 6.00 8.76
C ASP A 26 -18.29 6.47 7.29
N PRO A 27 -19.48 6.94 6.88
CA PRO A 27 -19.71 7.43 5.53
C PRO A 27 -18.76 8.56 5.12
N ASP A 28 -18.39 9.45 6.04
CA ASP A 28 -17.51 10.59 5.73
C ASP A 28 -16.09 10.10 5.42
N ASP A 29 -15.62 9.07 6.13
CA ASP A 29 -14.34 8.41 5.85
C ASP A 29 -14.36 7.66 4.51
N VAL A 30 -15.45 6.95 4.21
CA VAL A 30 -15.62 6.26 2.92
C VAL A 30 -15.51 7.26 1.77
N ASP A 31 -16.23 8.36 1.88
CA ASP A 31 -16.26 9.42 0.89
C ASP A 31 -14.91 10.12 0.75
N ARG A 32 -14.23 10.39 1.87
CA ARG A 32 -12.87 10.94 1.88
C ARG A 32 -11.88 10.02 1.17
N ILE A 33 -11.90 8.71 1.45
CA ILE A 33 -11.03 7.73 0.81
C ILE A 33 -11.29 7.69 -0.70
N ARG A 34 -12.56 7.61 -1.11
CA ARG A 34 -12.94 7.58 -2.52
C ARG A 34 -12.49 8.82 -3.30
N ARG A 35 -12.49 9.99 -2.67
CA ARG A 35 -12.03 11.25 -3.29
C ARG A 35 -10.50 11.36 -3.36
N LEU A 36 -9.79 11.02 -2.28
CA LEU A 36 -8.35 11.27 -2.19
C LEU A 36 -7.52 10.16 -2.81
N TRP A 37 -7.90 8.91 -2.58
CA TRP A 37 -7.15 7.74 -3.02
C TRP A 37 -8.07 6.52 -3.14
N PRO A 38 -8.86 6.43 -4.22
CA PRO A 38 -9.76 5.30 -4.42
C PRO A 38 -8.93 4.02 -4.61
N PRO A 39 -9.07 3.02 -3.72
CA PRO A 39 -8.35 1.77 -3.88
C PRO A 39 -8.83 1.05 -5.15
N ARG A 40 -7.88 0.49 -5.91
CA ARG A 40 -8.21 -0.36 -7.06
C ARG A 40 -8.49 -1.78 -6.59
N PRO A 41 -9.69 -2.33 -6.80
CA PRO A 41 -9.98 -3.72 -6.43
C PRO A 41 -9.14 -4.67 -7.29
N TRP A 42 -8.55 -5.68 -6.64
CA TRP A 42 -7.80 -6.75 -7.32
C TRP A 42 -8.71 -7.84 -7.87
N ALA A 43 -9.89 -8.00 -7.28
CA ALA A 43 -10.90 -8.95 -7.71
C ALA A 43 -11.97 -8.22 -8.54
N SER A 44 -12.49 -8.91 -9.56
CA SER A 44 -13.53 -8.38 -10.45
C SER A 44 -14.86 -8.09 -9.72
N GLY A 45 -15.70 -7.30 -10.39
CA GLY A 45 -17.02 -6.86 -9.91
C GLY A 45 -16.99 -5.51 -9.20
N ASP A 46 -18.17 -4.98 -8.88
CA ASP A 46 -18.31 -3.77 -8.07
C ASP A 46 -17.96 -4.09 -6.61
N ARG A 47 -17.02 -3.34 -6.04
CA ARG A 47 -16.50 -3.51 -4.69
C ARG A 47 -16.67 -2.21 -3.92
N SER A 48 -17.80 -2.08 -3.24
CA SER A 48 -18.15 -0.90 -2.45
C SER A 48 -17.56 -0.91 -1.04
N LEU A 49 -17.18 -2.08 -0.52
CA LEU A 49 -16.63 -2.25 0.84
C LEU A 49 -15.17 -1.82 0.91
N LEU A 50 -14.90 -0.81 1.72
CA LEU A 50 -13.55 -0.39 2.08
C LEU A 50 -13.11 -1.10 3.37
N LEU A 51 -11.93 -1.71 3.32
CA LEU A 51 -11.27 -2.33 4.47
C LEU A 51 -10.03 -1.53 4.83
N ALA A 52 -9.91 -1.16 6.10
CA ALA A 52 -8.73 -0.50 6.66
C ALA A 52 -7.96 -1.49 7.54
N ILE A 53 -6.64 -1.56 7.33
CA ILE A 53 -5.72 -2.32 8.17
C ILE A 53 -5.03 -1.34 9.11
N ARG A 54 -5.29 -1.46 10.43
CA ARG A 54 -4.49 -0.82 11.46
C ARG A 54 -3.33 -1.75 11.78
N TRP A 55 -2.19 -1.54 11.13
CA TRP A 55 -1.01 -2.37 11.33
C TRP A 55 -0.42 -2.17 12.73
N SER A 56 -0.05 -3.26 13.37
CA SER A 56 0.73 -3.29 14.62
C SER A 56 2.19 -3.63 14.35
N GLU A 57 2.47 -4.31 13.23
CA GLU A 57 3.83 -4.64 12.79
C GLU A 57 3.92 -4.39 11.29
N LEU A 58 5.01 -3.74 10.88
CA LEU A 58 5.38 -3.55 9.48
C LEU A 58 6.84 -3.99 9.31
N SER A 59 7.06 -5.02 8.52
CA SER A 59 8.40 -5.52 8.21
C SER A 59 8.65 -5.48 6.70
N GLY A 60 9.92 -5.38 6.33
CA GLY A 60 10.35 -5.33 4.93
C GLY A 60 11.59 -6.19 4.72
N ARG A 61 11.69 -6.78 3.53
CA ARG A 61 12.86 -7.53 3.08
C ARG A 61 13.29 -7.03 1.73
N ARG A 62 14.60 -7.03 1.52
CA ARG A 62 15.25 -6.63 0.28
C ARG A 62 16.22 -7.72 -0.16
N LEU A 63 16.20 -8.06 -1.45
CA LEU A 63 16.99 -9.12 -2.06
C LEU A 63 17.85 -8.53 -3.19
N GLY A 64 19.06 -9.06 -3.38
CA GLY A 64 20.04 -8.57 -4.35
C GLY A 64 20.95 -7.45 -3.80
N ALA A 65 22.05 -7.18 -4.51
CA ALA A 65 23.06 -6.19 -4.14
C ALA A 65 22.88 -4.86 -4.91
N GLY A 66 23.61 -3.81 -4.49
CA GLY A 66 23.74 -2.57 -5.27
C GLY A 66 22.53 -1.64 -5.29
N TRP A 67 21.59 -1.80 -4.36
CA TRP A 67 20.42 -0.95 -4.27
C TRP A 67 20.77 0.52 -4.01
N SER A 68 20.21 1.41 -4.82
CA SER A 68 20.12 2.84 -4.54
C SER A 68 18.68 3.27 -4.27
N ASP A 69 18.49 4.44 -3.64
CA ASP A 69 17.16 5.05 -3.45
C ASP A 69 16.43 5.36 -4.77
N ARG A 70 17.16 5.36 -5.90
CA ARG A 70 16.56 5.57 -7.22
C ARG A 70 15.89 4.30 -7.76
N ASP A 71 16.26 3.14 -7.25
CA ASP A 71 15.83 1.84 -7.74
C ASP A 71 14.54 1.34 -7.07
N VAL A 72 13.87 2.18 -6.27
CA VAL A 72 12.62 1.82 -5.62
C VAL A 72 11.45 2.10 -6.57
N PRO A 73 10.81 1.06 -7.15
CA PRO A 73 9.74 1.20 -8.14
C PRO A 73 8.45 1.78 -7.52
N VAL A 74 8.31 1.65 -6.20
CA VAL A 74 7.20 2.21 -5.42
C VAL A 74 7.76 3.34 -4.56
N ARG A 75 7.50 4.58 -4.97
CA ARG A 75 7.82 5.76 -4.15
C ARG A 75 6.66 6.09 -3.23
N ARG A 76 7.00 6.61 -2.05
CA ARG A 76 6.06 7.14 -1.07
C ARG A 76 5.19 8.20 -1.76
N VAL A 77 3.92 7.88 -2.01
CA VAL A 77 2.88 8.90 -2.19
C VAL A 77 2.51 9.31 -0.77
N LEU A 78 3.26 10.26 -0.21
CA LEU A 78 2.68 11.02 0.88
C LEU A 78 1.44 11.67 0.28
N ALA A 79 0.25 11.20 0.65
CA ALA A 79 -0.93 12.02 0.54
C ALA A 79 -0.53 13.34 1.19
N ALA A 80 -0.52 14.42 0.39
CA ALA A 80 -0.20 15.73 0.89
C ALA A 80 -0.99 15.95 2.17
N GLU A 81 -0.29 16.25 3.26
CA GLU A 81 -0.92 16.80 4.46
C GLU A 81 -1.80 17.97 3.97
N PRO A 82 -3.09 18.07 4.37
CA PRO A 82 -3.84 19.28 4.10
C PRO A 82 -3.12 20.42 4.82
N HIS A 83 -2.47 21.29 4.04
CA HIS A 83 -2.04 22.58 4.53
C HIS A 83 -3.27 23.32 5.02
N GLU A 84 -3.29 23.63 6.32
CA GLU A 84 -4.10 24.68 6.92
C GLU A 84 -3.75 26.05 6.32
#